data_AF-A0AA42NIR3-F1
#
_entry.id   AF-A0AA42NIR3-F1
#
_cell.length_a   1.000
_cell.length_b   1.000
_cell.length_c   1.000
_cell.angle_alpha   90.00
_cell.angle_beta   90.00
_cell.angle_gamma   90.00
#
_symmetry.space_group_name_H-M   'P 1'
#
loop_
_entity.id
_entity.type
_entity.pdbx_description
1 polymer ?
#
loop_
_entity_poly.entity_id
_entity_poly.type
_entity_poly.pdbx_seq_one_letter_code
_entity_poly.pdbx_strand_id
1 'polypeptide(L)'
;MKVVVLTGPESSGKSFLAQRLQQRFGGLVVGEYVRHFIERERRDTCLADIPAIARGQLGWEDAARAREPALLILDTHLLSNILWSRTLFGDCPAWL
;
A
#
# COMPACT_ATOMS: atom_id res chain seq x y z
N MET A 1 16.36 -0.04 10.79
CA MET A 1 15.57 0.38 9.61
C MET A 1 14.61 1.50 10.02
N LYS A 2 14.54 2.59 9.23
CA LYS A 2 13.50 3.62 9.37
C LYS A 2 12.38 3.34 8.36
N VAL A 3 11.14 3.59 8.73
CA VAL A 3 9.97 3.39 7.86
C VAL A 3 9.22 4.70 7.72
N VAL A 4 8.92 5.08 6.49
CA VAL A 4 8.07 6.23 6.16
C VAL A 4 6.84 5.70 5.44
N VAL A 5 5.66 5.98 6.00
CA VAL A 5 4.36 5.61 5.42
C VAL A 5 3.75 6.86 4.80
N LEU A 6 3.39 6.79 3.52
CA LEU A 6 2.63 7.82 2.85
C LEU A 6 1.17 7.38 2.77
N THR A 7 0.29 8.12 3.46
CA THR A 7 -1.16 7.89 3.45
C THR A 7 -1.89 9.12 2.92
N GLY A 8 -3.05 8.91 2.32
CA GLY A 8 -3.88 9.94 1.71
C GLY A 8 -4.70 9.40 0.54
N PRO A 9 -5.68 10.19 0.06
CA PRO A 9 -6.59 9.76 -0.99
C PRO A 9 -5.88 9.58 -2.34
N GLU A 10 -6.59 9.03 -3.31
CA GLU A 10 -6.13 8.91 -4.69
C GLU A 10 -5.80 10.28 -5.28
N SER A 11 -4.82 10.32 -6.20
CA SER A 11 -4.41 11.55 -6.90
C SER A 11 -3.91 12.70 -6.00
N SER A 12 -3.46 12.41 -4.76
CA SER A 12 -2.89 13.42 -3.85
C SER A 12 -1.36 13.59 -3.90
N GLY A 13 -0.70 12.95 -4.87
CA GLY A 13 0.74 13.07 -5.07
C GLY A 13 1.63 12.13 -4.23
N LYS A 14 1.07 11.13 -3.54
CA LYS A 14 1.84 10.17 -2.72
C LYS A 14 2.94 9.45 -3.50
N SER A 15 2.61 8.86 -4.65
CA SER A 15 3.58 8.14 -5.50
C SER A 15 4.68 9.05 -6.01
N PHE A 16 4.35 10.31 -6.33
CA PHE A 16 5.33 11.32 -6.68
C PHE A 16 6.27 11.62 -5.51
N LEU A 17 5.73 11.83 -4.31
CA LEU A 17 6.52 12.08 -3.11
C LEU A 17 7.40 10.88 -2.73
N ALA A 18 6.89 9.65 -2.84
CA ALA A 18 7.64 8.41 -2.58
C ALA A 18 8.90 8.33 -3.45
N GLN A 19 8.74 8.59 -4.76
CA GLN A 19 9.85 8.63 -5.70
C GLN A 19 10.86 9.73 -5.36
N ARG A 20 10.39 10.93 -4.99
CA ARG A 20 11.27 12.04 -4.58
C ARG A 20 12.05 11.73 -3.30
N LEU A 21 11.40 11.08 -2.32
CA LEU A 21 12.06 10.63 -1.09
C LEU A 21 13.13 9.59 -1.40
N GLN A 22 12.83 8.61 -2.26
CA GLN A 22 13.79 7.60 -2.67
C GLN A 22 15.00 8.22 -3.40
N GLN A 23 14.75 9.14 -4.34
CA GLN A 23 15.82 9.82 -5.08
C GLN A 23 16.73 10.65 -4.17
N ARG A 24 16.16 11.28 -3.14
CA ARG A 24 16.90 12.16 -2.23
C ARG A 24 17.64 11.42 -1.10
N PHE A 25 17.01 10.38 -0.55
CA PHE A 25 17.47 9.69 0.67
C PHE A 25 17.87 8.24 0.44
N GLY A 26 17.71 7.71 -0.77
CA GLY A 26 17.84 6.29 -1.08
C GLY A 26 16.70 5.47 -0.48
N GLY A 27 16.95 4.16 -0.32
CA GLY A 27 16.00 3.23 0.28
C GLY A 27 15.14 2.48 -0.73
N LEU A 28 14.23 1.66 -0.19
CA LEU A 28 13.35 0.80 -0.95
C LEU A 28 11.92 1.33 -0.90
N VAL A 29 11.28 1.44 -2.06
CA VAL A 29 9.88 1.84 -2.19
C VAL A 29 9.01 0.60 -2.38
N VAL A 30 7.93 0.51 -1.63
CA VAL A 30 6.85 -0.46 -1.83
C VAL A 30 5.63 0.29 -2.34
N GLY A 31 5.12 -0.13 -3.49
CA GLY A 31 3.94 0.45 -4.12
C GLY A 31 2.63 -0.06 -3.51
N GLU A 32 1.53 0.39 -4.11
CA GLU A 32 0.18 0.11 -3.67
C GLU A 32 -0.34 -1.14 -4.38
N TYR A 33 -0.54 -2.22 -3.61
CA TYR A 33 -0.92 -3.53 -4.14
C TYR A 33 -2.28 -3.52 -4.84
N VAL A 34 -3.22 -2.68 -4.40
CA VAL A 34 -4.56 -2.63 -5.03
C VAL A 34 -4.49 -2.24 -6.51
N ARG A 35 -3.52 -1.44 -6.94
CA ARG A 35 -3.32 -1.12 -8.37
C ARG A 35 -2.95 -2.36 -9.17
N HIS A 36 -2.00 -3.13 -8.66
CA HIS A 36 -1.62 -4.41 -9.25
C HIS A 36 -2.79 -5.40 -9.30
N PHE A 37 -3.60 -5.44 -8.23
CA PHE A 37 -4.80 -6.27 -8.19
C PHE A 37 -5.80 -5.86 -9.29
N ILE A 38 -6.13 -4.57 -9.41
CA ILE A 38 -7.06 -4.05 -10.43
C ILE A 38 -6.53 -4.33 -11.84
N GLU A 39 -5.24 -4.11 -12.10
CA GLU A 39 -4.63 -4.39 -13.41
C GLU A 39 -4.74 -5.88 -13.79
N ARG A 40 -4.59 -6.78 -12.80
CA ARG A 40 -4.67 -8.23 -13.00
C ARG A 40 -6.11 -8.70 -13.19
N GLU A 41 -7.03 -8.28 -12.35
CA GLU A 41 -8.43 -8.72 -12.37
C GLU A 41 -9.27 -8.01 -13.45
N ARG A 42 -8.82 -6.84 -13.92
CA ARG A 42 -9.48 -6.02 -14.96
C ARG A 42 -10.94 -5.68 -14.62
N ARG A 43 -11.20 -5.42 -13.34
CA ARG A 43 -12.50 -4.98 -12.82
C ARG A 43 -12.32 -4.12 -11.58
N ASP A 44 -13.38 -3.42 -11.20
CA ASP A 44 -13.46 -2.74 -9.91
C ASP A 44 -13.42 -3.73 -8.75
N THR A 45 -12.92 -3.26 -7.61
CA THR A 45 -12.82 -4.05 -6.38
C THR A 45 -14.17 -4.10 -5.65
N CYS A 46 -14.40 -5.19 -4.93
CA CYS A 46 -15.52 -5.32 -4.00
C CYS A 46 -15.02 -5.70 -2.59
N LEU A 47 -15.91 -5.68 -1.60
CA LEU A 47 -15.57 -6.00 -0.21
C LEU A 47 -14.87 -7.37 -0.06
N ALA A 48 -15.26 -8.35 -0.86
CA ALA A 48 -14.68 -9.70 -0.82
C ALA A 48 -13.20 -9.74 -1.26
N ASP A 49 -12.72 -8.72 -1.98
CA ASP A 49 -11.33 -8.62 -2.43
C ASP A 49 -10.40 -8.04 -1.37
N ILE A 50 -10.93 -7.26 -0.42
CA ILE A 50 -10.14 -6.53 0.59
C ILE A 50 -9.16 -7.45 1.33
N PRO A 51 -9.54 -8.67 1.77
CA PRO A 51 -8.58 -9.56 2.40
C PRO A 51 -7.40 -9.96 1.51
N ALA A 52 -7.65 -10.21 0.22
CA ALA A 52 -6.61 -10.59 -0.72
C ALA A 52 -5.67 -9.41 -1.02
N ILE A 53 -6.24 -8.22 -1.19
CA ILE A 53 -5.49 -6.98 -1.42
C ILE A 53 -4.59 -6.65 -0.23
N ALA A 54 -5.13 -6.70 0.99
CA ALA A 54 -4.38 -6.41 2.20
C ALA A 54 -3.26 -7.42 2.46
N ARG A 55 -3.51 -8.73 2.24
CA ARG A 55 -2.43 -9.73 2.33
C ARG A 55 -1.36 -9.52 1.28
N GLY A 56 -1.75 -9.12 0.07
CA GLY A 56 -0.81 -8.76 -0.99
C GLY A 56 0.09 -7.58 -0.58
N GLN A 57 -0.51 -6.52 -0.04
CA GLN A 57 0.22 -5.36 0.50
C GLN A 57 1.19 -5.78 1.60
N LEU A 58 0.70 -6.53 2.61
CA LEU A 58 1.52 -7.00 3.71
C LEU A 58 2.68 -7.88 3.22
N GLY A 59 2.42 -8.79 2.27
CA GLY A 59 3.47 -9.62 1.68
C GLY A 59 4.55 -8.82 0.96
N TRP A 60 4.19 -7.76 0.24
CA TRP A 60 5.16 -6.85 -0.39
C TRP A 60 5.95 -6.05 0.63
N GLU A 61 5.29 -5.56 1.68
CA GLU A 61 5.95 -4.89 2.79
C GLU A 61 6.95 -5.81 3.49
N ASP A 62 6.57 -7.03 3.84
CA ASP A 62 7.41 -8.00 4.54
C ASP A 62 8.60 -8.43 3.69
N ALA A 63 8.39 -8.69 2.40
CA ALA A 63 9.47 -8.99 1.46
C ALA A 63 10.47 -7.82 1.36
N ALA A 64 9.99 -6.58 1.41
CA ALA A 64 10.83 -5.40 1.40
C ALA A 64 11.59 -5.21 2.73
N ARG A 65 10.94 -5.49 3.88
CA ARG A 65 11.57 -5.47 5.21
C ARG A 65 12.68 -6.51 5.34
N ALA A 66 12.48 -7.71 4.78
CA ALA A 66 13.46 -8.80 4.78
C ALA A 66 14.75 -8.47 4.03
N ARG A 67 14.73 -7.44 3.16
CA ARG A 67 15.94 -6.92 2.48
C ARG A 67 16.75 -5.95 3.35
N GLU A 68 16.30 -5.71 4.58
CA GLU A 68 16.93 -4.85 5.58
C GLU A 68 17.37 -3.47 5.06
N PRO A 69 16.52 -2.73 4.33
CA PRO A 69 16.91 -1.42 3.84
C PRO A 69 17.11 -0.45 5.01
N ALA A 70 18.04 0.49 4.85
CA ALA A 70 18.21 1.57 5.84
C ALA A 70 16.93 2.42 5.97
N LEU A 71 16.24 2.64 4.84
CA LEU A 71 14.97 3.35 4.72
C LEU A 71 13.99 2.54 3.86
N LEU A 72 12.79 2.29 4.41
CA LEU A 72 11.65 1.70 3.71
C LEU A 72 10.56 2.77 3.53
N ILE A 73 10.12 2.98 2.30
CA ILE A 73 9.11 3.97 1.91
C ILE A 73 7.87 3.21 1.43
N LEU A 74 6.73 3.39 2.09
CA LEU A 74 5.49 2.69 1.81
C LEU A 74 4.47 3.64 1.17
N ASP A 75 4.14 3.42 -0.10
CA ASP A 75 3.07 4.07 -0.87
C ASP A 75 2.17 2.97 -1.44
N THR A 76 1.37 2.26 -0.65
CA THR A 76 0.69 2.68 0.57
C THR A 76 0.94 1.70 1.74
N HIS A 77 0.08 1.72 2.77
CA HIS A 77 0.07 0.80 3.90
C HIS A 77 -1.34 0.24 4.18
N LEU A 78 -1.46 -0.77 5.05
CA LEU A 78 -2.73 -1.38 5.45
C LEU A 78 -3.77 -0.37 5.96
N LEU A 79 -3.32 0.73 6.58
CA LEU A 79 -4.21 1.83 6.97
C LEU A 79 -5.09 2.32 5.81
N SER A 80 -4.55 2.44 4.59
CA SER A 80 -5.35 2.85 3.43
C SER A 80 -6.37 1.79 3.03
N ASN A 81 -6.03 0.51 3.13
CA ASN A 81 -6.98 -0.58 2.86
C ASN A 81 -8.16 -0.56 3.85
N ILE A 82 -7.88 -0.31 5.14
CA ILE A 82 -8.91 -0.18 6.18
C ILE A 82 -9.83 1.01 5.87
N LEU A 83 -9.25 2.17 5.59
CA LEU A 83 -10.01 3.40 5.33
C LEU A 83 -10.88 3.27 4.08
N TRP A 84 -10.35 2.73 2.98
CA TRP A 84 -11.11 2.53 1.75
C TRP A 84 -12.17 1.45 1.87
N SER A 85 -11.89 0.35 2.57
CA SER A 85 -12.90 -0.69 2.84
C SER A 85 -14.11 -0.09 3.55
N ARG A 86 -13.86 0.66 4.62
CA ARG A 86 -14.94 1.34 5.38
C ARG A 86 -15.66 2.39 4.55
N THR A 87 -14.93 3.17 3.77
CA THR A 87 -15.49 4.27 2.97
C THR A 87 -16.35 3.77 1.80
N LEU A 88 -15.90 2.73 1.09
CA LEU A 88 -16.57 2.23 -0.12
C LEU A 88 -17.64 1.19 0.20
N PHE A 89 -17.43 0.37 1.24
CA PHE A 89 -18.27 -0.80 1.49
C PHE A 89 -18.98 -0.77 2.85
N GLY A 90 -18.69 0.21 3.71
CA GLY A 90 -19.28 0.31 5.04
C GLY A 90 -18.81 -0.77 6.02
N ASP A 91 -17.84 -1.60 5.63
CA ASP A 91 -17.35 -2.73 6.42
C ASP A 91 -15.84 -2.91 6.23
N CYS A 92 -15.19 -3.65 7.11
CA CYS A 92 -13.78 -4.00 7.04
C CYS A 92 -13.53 -5.39 7.63
N PRO A 93 -12.76 -6.27 6.97
CA PRO A 93 -12.47 -7.59 7.50
C PRO A 93 -11.89 -7.52 8.92
N ALA A 94 -12.42 -8.31 9.85
CA ALA A 94 -12.08 -8.21 11.28
C ALA A 94 -10.60 -8.42 11.64
N TRP A 95 -9.81 -9.00 10.73
CA TRP A 95 -8.38 -9.24 10.94
C TRP A 95 -7.50 -8.04 10.51
N LEU A 96 -8.08 -7.08 9.76
CA LEU A 96 -7.45 -5.83 9.31
C LEU A 96 -7.66 -4.73 10.36
#